data_AF-A0A7W0HLY4-F1
#
_entry.id   AF-A0A7W0HLY4-F1
#
_cell.length_a   1.000
_cell.length_b   1.000
_cell.length_c   1.000
_cell.angle_alpha   90.00
_cell.angle_beta   90.00
_cell.angle_gamma   90.00
#
_symmetry.space_group_name_H-M   'P 1'
#
loop_
_entity.id
_entity.type
_entity.pdbx_description
1 polymer ?
#
loop_
_entity_poly.entity_id
_entity_poly.type
_entity_poly.pdbx_seq_one_letter_code
_entity_poly.pdbx_strand_id
1 'polypeptide(L)'
;MPLKGFGVILTFAETIETENKDFYLQGTSQLPEGEVKSFLYELIKEKEKQIKQVQRVRRENVAEMILEPVEGFTRDRFLVNLSGVNAADPGAVVETARKIEERNLNYYREAAKKMKSHPEVASALQQLEKKQKKLLSKMDSL
;
A
#
# COMPACT_ATOMS: atom_id res chain seq x y z
N MET A 1 3.16 -16.96 0.83
CA MET A 1 3.31 -17.10 2.33
C MET A 1 2.05 -16.61 3.07
N PRO A 2 1.54 -17.35 4.08
CA PRO A 2 0.32 -16.96 4.81
C PRO A 2 0.54 -15.82 5.81
N LEU A 3 -0.47 -14.99 5.98
CA LEU A 3 -0.51 -13.84 6.89
C LEU A 3 -1.35 -14.19 8.14
N LYS A 4 -0.80 -15.07 8.98
CA LYS A 4 -1.54 -15.77 10.06
C LYS A 4 -1.89 -14.93 11.30
N GLY A 5 -1.70 -13.62 11.30
CA GLY A 5 -2.00 -12.79 12.47
C GLY A 5 -1.87 -11.31 12.17
N PHE A 6 -2.46 -10.47 13.01
CA PHE A 6 -2.48 -9.02 12.76
C PHE A 6 -1.07 -8.45 12.60
N GLY A 7 -0.13 -8.84 13.46
CA GLY A 7 1.24 -8.34 13.42
C GLY A 7 1.88 -8.58 12.07
N VAL A 8 1.69 -9.78 11.51
CA VAL A 8 2.22 -10.16 10.19
C VAL A 8 1.52 -9.37 9.07
N ILE A 9 0.23 -9.07 9.22
CA ILE A 9 -0.56 -8.27 8.27
C ILE A 9 -0.08 -6.82 8.26
N LEU A 10 0.14 -6.20 9.42
CA LEU A 10 0.65 -4.82 9.45
C LEU A 10 2.12 -4.74 9.04
N THR A 11 2.94 -5.74 9.38
CA THR A 11 4.32 -5.81 8.86
C THR A 11 4.31 -5.95 7.34
N PHE A 12 3.44 -6.78 6.77
CA PHE A 12 3.33 -6.88 5.32
C PHE A 12 2.78 -5.59 4.69
N ALA A 13 1.84 -4.90 5.34
CA ALA A 13 1.37 -3.59 4.91
C ALA A 13 2.52 -2.57 4.83
N GLU A 14 3.38 -2.53 5.85
CA GLU A 14 4.58 -1.69 5.85
C GLU A 14 5.55 -2.07 4.73
N THR A 15 5.79 -3.37 4.51
CA THR A 15 6.63 -3.86 3.42
C THR A 15 6.12 -3.36 2.07
N ILE A 16 4.85 -3.58 1.76
CA ILE A 16 4.30 -3.20 0.46
C ILE A 16 4.33 -1.69 0.24
N GLU A 17 4.06 -0.87 1.27
CA GLU A 17 4.12 0.58 1.12
C GLU A 17 5.55 1.11 0.98
N THR A 18 6.52 0.42 1.57
CA THR A 18 7.94 0.74 1.38
C THR A 18 8.37 0.42 -0.04
N GLU A 19 8.04 -0.77 -0.54
CA GLU A 19 8.29 -1.16 -1.94
C GLU A 19 7.66 -0.19 -2.94
N ASN A 20 6.40 0.23 -2.69
CA ASN A 20 5.70 1.22 -3.52
C ASN A 20 6.44 2.56 -3.55
N LYS A 21 6.85 3.05 -2.38
CA LYS A 21 7.59 4.30 -2.25
C LYS A 21 8.92 4.23 -3.01
N ASP A 22 9.64 3.11 -2.89
CA ASP A 22 10.93 2.92 -3.56
C ASP A 22 10.77 2.87 -5.08
N PHE A 23 9.70 2.24 -5.58
CA PHE A 23 9.34 2.29 -7.00
C PHE A 23 9.07 3.74 -7.48
N TYR A 24 8.33 4.53 -6.71
CA TYR A 24 8.07 5.93 -7.07
C TYR A 24 9.34 6.79 -7.02
N LEU A 25 10.21 6.56 -6.03
CA LEU A 25 11.52 7.22 -5.96
C LEU A 25 12.36 6.92 -7.21
N GLN A 26 12.41 5.64 -7.61
CA GLN A 26 13.08 5.24 -8.85
C GLN A 26 12.50 5.97 -10.07
N GLY A 27 11.18 6.03 -10.20
CA GLY A 27 10.52 6.79 -11.27
C GLY A 27 10.91 8.28 -11.27
N THR A 28 10.93 8.94 -10.10
CA THR A 28 11.34 10.36 -10.03
C THR A 28 12.80 10.59 -10.43
N SER A 29 13.68 9.60 -10.25
CA SER A 29 15.09 9.72 -10.64
C SER A 29 15.33 9.55 -12.15
N GLN A 30 14.43 8.88 -12.87
CA GLN A 30 14.61 8.53 -14.27
C GLN A 30 13.71 9.32 -15.23
N LEU A 31 12.56 9.81 -14.75
CA LEU A 31 11.65 10.60 -15.57
C LEU A 31 12.13 12.06 -15.73
N PRO A 32 11.86 12.67 -16.90
CA PRO A 32 12.03 14.11 -17.09
C PRO A 32 11.07 14.89 -16.18
N GLU A 33 11.37 16.18 -15.98
CA GLU A 33 10.44 17.08 -15.29
C GLU A 33 9.11 17.17 -16.03
N GLY A 34 8.01 17.13 -15.27
CA GLY A 34 6.67 17.14 -15.82
C GLY A 34 5.60 16.75 -14.79
N GLU A 35 4.37 16.61 -15.29
CA GLU A 35 3.20 16.29 -14.48
C GLU A 35 3.32 14.93 -13.78
N VAL A 36 3.72 13.89 -14.51
CA VAL A 36 3.90 12.54 -13.96
C VAL A 36 4.94 12.53 -12.83
N LYS A 37 6.10 13.17 -13.03
CA LYS A 37 7.15 13.24 -12.00
C LYS A 37 6.67 14.01 -10.76
N SER A 38 5.95 15.11 -10.96
CA SER A 38 5.33 15.89 -9.87
C SER A 38 4.33 15.05 -9.07
N PHE A 39 3.50 14.27 -9.77
CA PHE A 39 2.54 13.37 -9.15
C PHE A 39 3.22 12.22 -8.39
N LEU A 40 4.33 11.67 -8.88
CA LEU A 40 5.11 10.68 -8.13
C LEU A 40 5.63 11.24 -6.80
N TYR A 41 6.04 12.51 -6.73
CA TYR A 41 6.41 13.14 -5.46
C TYR A 41 5.23 13.25 -4.48
N GLU A 42 4.01 13.48 -4.97
CA GLU A 42 2.81 13.41 -4.13
C GLU A 42 2.60 11.99 -3.59
N LEU A 43 2.71 10.98 -4.45
CA LEU A 43 2.58 9.58 -4.06
C LEU A 43 3.62 9.20 -3.00
N ILE A 44 4.88 9.57 -3.17
CA ILE A 44 5.96 9.31 -2.18
C ILE A 44 5.56 9.87 -0.81
N LYS A 45 5.12 11.14 -0.74
CA LYS A 45 4.68 11.77 0.51
C LYS A 45 3.49 11.05 1.13
N GLU A 46 2.54 10.58 0.32
CA GLU A 46 1.41 9.80 0.83
C GLU A 46 1.86 8.42 1.34
N LYS A 47 2.80 7.75 0.68
CA LYS A 47 3.35 6.46 1.15
C LYS A 47 4.06 6.61 2.49
N GLU A 48 4.84 7.68 2.68
CA GLU A 48 5.45 7.97 3.98
C GLU A 48 4.42 8.15 5.11
N LYS A 49 3.31 8.84 4.83
CA LYS A 49 2.20 8.98 5.79
C LYS A 49 1.53 7.64 6.08
N GLN A 50 1.33 6.80 5.06
CA GLN A 50 0.72 5.48 5.18
C GLN A 50 1.60 4.52 5.99
N ILE A 51 2.91 4.48 5.72
CA ILE A 51 3.89 3.72 6.50
C ILE A 51 3.84 4.11 7.98
N LYS A 52 3.91 5.42 8.28
CA LYS A 52 3.84 5.92 9.66
C LYS A 52 2.52 5.53 10.33
N GLN A 53 1.40 5.59 9.60
CA GLN A 53 0.10 5.17 10.11
C GLN A 53 0.08 3.67 10.44
N VAL A 54 0.57 2.81 9.55
CA VAL A 54 0.65 1.35 9.78
C VAL A 54 1.52 1.03 10.99
N GLN A 55 2.71 1.64 11.07
CA GLN A 55 3.62 1.46 12.21
C GLN A 55 2.99 1.92 13.52
N ARG A 56 2.26 3.04 13.51
CA ARG A 56 1.55 3.55 14.68
C ARG A 56 0.47 2.58 15.13
N VAL A 57 -0.40 2.13 14.23
CA VAL A 57 -1.46 1.15 14.53
C VAL A 57 -0.85 -0.12 15.12
N ARG A 58 0.26 -0.60 14.56
CA ARG A 58 0.97 -1.78 15.09
C ARG A 58 1.45 -1.57 16.52
N ARG A 59 2.05 -0.41 16.84
CA ARG A 59 2.56 -0.09 18.19
C ARG A 59 1.43 0.10 19.21
N GLU A 60 0.33 0.71 18.80
CA GLU A 60 -0.82 0.98 19.68
C GLU A 60 -1.62 -0.29 19.97
N ASN A 61 -1.63 -1.26 19.06
CA ASN A 61 -2.46 -2.48 19.16
C ASN A 61 -1.63 -3.75 19.45
N VAL A 62 -0.41 -3.65 20.00
CA VAL A 62 0.48 -4.82 20.23
C VAL A 62 -0.20 -5.91 21.06
N ALA A 63 -1.07 -5.55 22.02
CA ALA A 63 -1.79 -6.53 22.84
C ALA A 63 -2.72 -7.44 22.01
N GLU A 64 -3.23 -6.94 20.88
CA GLU A 64 -4.08 -7.71 19.97
C GLU A 64 -3.30 -8.82 19.22
N MET A 65 -1.95 -8.89 19.34
CA MET A 65 -1.07 -9.78 18.55
C MET A 65 -1.20 -11.24 19.02
N ILE A 66 -1.84 -11.43 20.16
CA ILE A 66 -1.97 -12.68 20.91
C ILE A 66 -3.29 -13.40 20.55
N LEU A 67 -4.17 -12.75 19.78
CA LEU A 67 -5.50 -13.26 19.43
C LEU A 67 -5.47 -14.22 18.22
N GLU A 68 -6.65 -14.74 17.86
CA GLU A 68 -6.85 -15.83 16.92
C GLU A 68 -6.13 -15.66 15.57
N PRO A 69 -5.60 -16.76 14.99
CA PRO A 69 -4.90 -16.68 13.72
C PRO A 69 -5.85 -16.30 12.57
N VAL A 70 -5.38 -15.41 11.70
CA VAL A 70 -6.13 -15.02 10.50
C VAL A 70 -6.02 -16.10 9.43
N GLU A 71 -7.16 -16.71 9.09
CA GLU A 71 -7.22 -17.75 8.07
C GLU A 71 -7.47 -17.20 6.65
N GLY A 72 -6.89 -17.89 5.66
CA GLY A 72 -7.15 -17.63 4.24
C GLY A 72 -6.64 -16.29 3.71
N PHE A 73 -5.68 -15.66 4.39
CA PHE A 73 -5.05 -14.42 3.94
C PHE A 73 -3.58 -14.68 3.57
N THR A 74 -3.23 -14.47 2.30
CA THR A 74 -1.93 -14.88 1.75
C THR A 74 -1.27 -13.73 1.00
N ARG A 75 0.04 -13.55 1.21
CA ARG A 75 0.85 -12.50 0.56
C ARG A 75 0.79 -12.55 -0.97
N ASP A 76 0.76 -13.76 -1.53
CA ASP A 76 0.99 -14.01 -2.95
C ASP A 76 -0.07 -13.34 -3.85
N ARG A 77 -1.28 -13.11 -3.33
CA ARG A 77 -2.37 -12.37 -4.00
C ARG A 77 -2.13 -10.87 -4.12
N PHE A 78 -1.15 -10.35 -3.38
CA PHE A 78 -0.86 -8.92 -3.25
C PHE A 78 0.55 -8.58 -3.69
N LEU A 79 1.24 -9.50 -4.36
CA LEU A 79 2.52 -9.19 -4.99
C LEU A 79 2.25 -8.54 -6.35
N VAL A 80 2.88 -7.39 -6.58
CA VAL A 80 2.94 -6.76 -7.91
C VAL A 80 4.34 -6.98 -8.42
N ASN A 81 4.47 -7.52 -9.64
CA ASN A 81 5.78 -7.62 -10.26
C ASN A 81 6.20 -6.23 -10.77
N LEU A 82 7.18 -5.63 -10.09
CA LEU A 82 7.75 -4.34 -10.45
C LEU A 82 9.02 -4.48 -11.32
N SER A 83 9.48 -5.71 -11.56
CA SER A 83 10.64 -5.96 -12.40
C SER A 83 10.31 -5.76 -13.89
N GLY A 84 11.24 -5.16 -14.62
CA GLY A 84 11.12 -4.93 -16.07
C GLY A 84 10.28 -3.71 -16.47
N VAL A 85 9.80 -2.91 -15.52
CA VAL A 85 9.15 -1.64 -15.82
C VAL A 85 10.19 -0.65 -16.32
N ASN A 86 9.95 -0.05 -17.48
CA ASN A 86 10.78 1.02 -17.99
C ASN A 86 10.53 2.30 -17.17
N ALA A 87 11.36 2.55 -16.16
CA ALA A 87 11.22 3.72 -15.29
C ALA A 87 11.52 5.06 -15.97
N ALA A 88 12.01 5.05 -17.22
CA ALA A 88 12.16 6.25 -18.05
C ALA A 88 10.94 6.55 -18.94
N ASP A 89 9.94 5.66 -18.99
CA ASP A 89 8.70 5.86 -19.74
C ASP A 89 7.57 6.33 -18.79
N PRO A 90 7.09 7.58 -18.91
CA PRO A 90 5.99 8.08 -18.09
C PRO A 90 4.74 7.21 -18.17
N GLY A 91 4.41 6.66 -19.35
CA GLY A 91 3.22 5.82 -19.54
C GLY A 91 3.32 4.51 -18.76
N ALA A 92 4.44 3.79 -18.92
CA ALA A 92 4.70 2.57 -18.17
C ALA A 92 4.73 2.78 -16.65
N VAL A 93 5.26 3.91 -16.18
CA VAL A 93 5.29 4.26 -14.76
C VAL A 93 3.89 4.54 -14.22
N VAL A 94 3.05 5.30 -14.94
CA VAL A 94 1.65 5.58 -14.53
C VAL A 94 0.82 4.30 -14.51
N GLU A 95 0.93 3.45 -15.54
CA GLU A 95 0.23 2.16 -15.57
C GLU A 95 0.63 1.25 -14.39
N THR A 96 1.92 1.20 -14.07
CA THR A 96 2.41 0.41 -12.94
C THR A 96 1.94 1.01 -11.62
N ALA A 97 2.00 2.33 -11.46
CA ALA A 97 1.49 3.02 -10.28
C ALA A 97 -0.01 2.72 -10.07
N ARG A 98 -0.81 2.67 -11.16
CA ARG A 98 -2.24 2.33 -11.06
C ARG A 98 -2.42 0.89 -10.52
N LYS A 99 -1.69 -0.08 -11.07
CA LYS A 99 -1.70 -1.48 -10.60
C LYS A 99 -1.30 -1.60 -9.13
N ILE A 100 -0.29 -0.83 -8.70
CA ILE A 100 0.13 -0.76 -7.30
C ILE A 100 -1.01 -0.27 -6.41
N GLU A 101 -1.64 0.85 -6.76
CA GLU A 101 -2.69 1.44 -5.92
C GLU A 101 -3.97 0.62 -5.91
N GLU A 102 -4.33 -0.02 -7.02
CA GLU A 102 -5.41 -1.01 -7.07
C GLU A 102 -5.13 -2.22 -6.19
N ARG A 103 -3.89 -2.72 -6.21
CA ARG A 103 -3.46 -3.79 -5.30
C ARG A 103 -3.57 -3.33 -3.84
N ASN A 104 -3.08 -2.13 -3.51
CA ASN A 104 -3.14 -1.60 -2.15
C ASN A 104 -4.60 -1.46 -1.68
N LEU A 105 -5.47 -0.95 -2.55
CA LEU A 105 -6.90 -0.83 -2.29
C LEU A 105 -7.51 -2.19 -1.93
N ASN A 106 -7.25 -3.21 -2.75
CA ASN A 106 -7.75 -4.56 -2.53
C ASN A 106 -7.19 -5.17 -1.25
N TYR A 107 -5.89 -4.98 -1.00
CA TYR A 107 -5.21 -5.43 0.21
C TYR A 107 -5.87 -4.86 1.47
N TYR A 108 -6.01 -3.54 1.57
CA TYR A 108 -6.58 -2.90 2.75
C TYR A 108 -8.05 -3.26 2.96
N ARG A 109 -8.82 -3.37 1.87
CA ARG A 109 -10.21 -3.82 1.94
C ARG A 109 -10.32 -5.23 2.51
N GLU A 110 -9.52 -6.17 2.03
CA GLU A 110 -9.55 -7.55 2.50
C GLU A 110 -8.98 -7.67 3.93
N ALA A 111 -7.87 -6.99 4.22
CA ALA A 111 -7.27 -6.96 5.55
C ALA A 111 -8.27 -6.41 6.58
N ALA A 112 -8.98 -5.31 6.27
CA ALA A 112 -10.01 -4.76 7.15
C ALA A 112 -11.15 -5.76 7.42
N LYS A 113 -11.59 -6.52 6.40
CA LYS A 113 -12.62 -7.56 6.58
C LYS A 113 -12.14 -8.69 7.48
N LYS A 114 -10.87 -9.06 7.38
CA LYS A 114 -10.25 -10.10 8.22
C LYS A 114 -9.99 -9.62 9.65
N MET A 115 -9.91 -8.30 9.86
CA MET A 115 -9.69 -7.67 11.17
C MET A 115 -10.98 -7.23 11.87
N LYS A 116 -12.16 -7.70 11.45
CA LYS A 116 -13.45 -7.25 12.02
C LYS A 116 -13.58 -7.45 13.53
N SER A 117 -12.90 -8.45 14.09
CA SER A 117 -12.80 -8.70 15.53
C SER A 117 -11.96 -7.68 16.29
N HIS A 118 -11.20 -6.82 15.57
CA HIS A 118 -10.36 -5.76 16.12
C HIS A 118 -10.80 -4.41 15.51
N PRO A 119 -11.85 -3.76 16.06
CA PRO A 119 -12.50 -2.62 15.43
C PRO A 119 -11.56 -1.44 15.15
N GLU A 120 -10.59 -1.19 16.02
CA GLU A 120 -9.60 -0.12 15.84
C GLU A 120 -8.68 -0.38 14.65
N VAL A 121 -8.15 -1.60 14.56
CA VAL A 121 -7.29 -2.04 13.44
C VAL A 121 -8.08 -2.06 12.14
N ALA A 122 -9.29 -2.61 12.13
CA ALA A 122 -10.16 -2.61 10.96
C ALA A 122 -10.47 -1.18 10.48
N SER A 123 -10.77 -0.26 11.40
CA SER A 123 -11.05 1.14 11.08
C SER A 123 -9.84 1.83 10.47
N ALA A 124 -8.64 1.59 11.01
CA ALA A 124 -7.41 2.15 10.45
C ALA A 124 -7.14 1.63 9.03
N LEU A 125 -7.35 0.33 8.78
CA LEU A 125 -7.20 -0.26 7.45
C LEU A 125 -8.25 0.28 6.46
N GLN A 126 -9.49 0.52 6.89
CA GLN A 126 -10.52 1.16 6.07
C GLN A 126 -10.17 2.61 5.71
N GLN A 127 -9.52 3.35 6.61
CA GLN A 127 -9.02 4.68 6.30
C GLN A 127 -7.93 4.64 5.22
N LEU A 128 -7.03 3.65 5.29
CA LEU A 128 -6.02 3.43 4.25
C LEU A 128 -6.67 3.05 2.90
N GLU A 129 -7.69 2.18 2.90
CA GLU A 129 -8.49 1.87 1.70
C GLU A 129 -9.05 3.16 1.07
N LYS A 130 -9.67 4.03 1.87
CA LYS A 130 -10.25 5.30 1.40
C LYS A 130 -9.19 6.23 0.80
N LYS A 131 -7.97 6.24 1.35
CA LYS A 131 -6.85 7.01 0.80
C LYS A 131 -6.45 6.48 -0.59
N GLN A 132 -6.34 5.16 -0.77
CA GLN A 132 -6.02 4.59 -2.09
C GLN A 132 -7.10 4.89 -3.13
N LYS A 133 -8.39 4.86 -2.76
CA LYS A 133 -9.47 5.28 -3.68
C LYS A 133 -9.29 6.72 -4.17
N LYS A 134 -8.92 7.64 -3.27
CA LYS A 134 -8.69 9.04 -3.62
C LYS A 134 -7.47 9.21 -4.52
N LEU A 135 -6.41 8.44 -4.31
CA LEU A 135 -5.24 8.46 -5.18
C LEU A 135 -5.57 7.93 -6.57
N LEU A 136 -6.28 6.80 -6.68
CA LEU A 136 -6.74 6.27 -7.96
C LEU A 136 -7.61 7.27 -8.73
N SER A 137 -8.57 7.93 -8.06
CA SER A 137 -9.39 8.96 -8.74
C SER A 137 -8.57 10.16 -9.23
N LYS A 138 -7.48 10.51 -8.53
CA LYS A 138 -6.56 11.56 -9.01
C LYS A 138 -5.76 11.09 -10.21
N MET A 139 -5.33 9.83 -10.22
CA MET A 139 -4.60 9.23 -11.34
C MET A 139 -5.43 9.16 -12.62
N ASP A 140 -6.74 8.99 -12.52
CA ASP A 140 -7.63 9.01 -13.69
C ASP A 140 -7.77 10.41 -14.32
N SER A 141 -7.23 11.44 -13.66
CA SER A 141 -7.19 12.83 -14.14
C SER A 141 -5.80 13.26 -14.61
N LEU A 142 -4.79 12.38 -14.56
CA LEU A 142 -3.48 12.55 -15.22
C LEU A 142 -3.55 12.15 -16.69
#